data_AF-L8M6A1-F1
#
_entry.id   AF-L8M6A1-F1
#
_cell.length_a   1.000
_cell.length_b   1.000
_cell.length_c   1.000
_cell.angle_alpha   90.00
_cell.angle_beta   90.00
_cell.angle_gamma   90.00
#
_symmetry.space_group_name_H-M   'P 1'
#
loop_
_entity.id
_entity.type
_entity.pdbx_description
1 polymer ?
#
loop_
_entity_poly.entity_id
_entity_poly.type
_entity_poly.pdbx_seq_one_letter_code
_entity_poly.pdbx_strand_id
1 'polypeptide(L)'
;MNILRYEENGIEFFTVQATGESGISYSGLAILCGVNQSTITRLISKLRNINPMRARQEIQPTSNSNNGFNPMRDNATKRLKAFIGEELHLEGDYKKQGGETKILRADFCAAVIKHYALEGREIAEHSMDKFMTLGVNTWIQSITGWQIAPIPTTETINRTSPQPTTTTNPDINQLSEQIETVKHQLFLALKHRHVIHNIVEKPTAVDISLNRIIHTAVHEQSGTLNHALNNLLSIQKQIATLESLTQKIAQSDQITQSLNQLTHTIEQMRLDNEHLKKVIQQQKALLNNRKQTNPHYRLATQKLQNLKQVLAPRIQEITTLLMKSQKRQGGTRAISTCTKRAEIYARYEIGQTLEEIAQALKMPYQTVKSYVKLTRKELIKNS
;
A
#
# COMPACT_ATOMS: atom_id res chain seq x y z
N MET A 1 16.31 -11.72 -18.84
CA MET A 1 15.32 -11.15 -17.90
C MET A 1 15.44 -9.63 -17.92
N ASN A 2 14.33 -8.90 -17.77
CA ASN A 2 14.40 -7.44 -17.73
C ASN A 2 14.80 -7.00 -16.31
N ILE A 3 15.87 -6.20 -16.20
CA ILE A 3 16.45 -5.77 -14.93
C ILE A 3 16.48 -4.25 -14.88
N LEU A 4 16.00 -3.70 -13.78
CA LEU A 4 16.16 -2.28 -13.49
C LEU A 4 17.57 -2.06 -12.97
N ARG A 5 18.23 -1.03 -13.49
CA ARG A 5 19.57 -0.60 -13.08
C ARG A 5 19.51 0.85 -12.66
N TYR A 6 20.12 1.16 -11.53
CA TYR A 6 20.35 2.53 -11.08
C TYR A 6 21.81 2.67 -10.62
N GLU A 7 22.42 3.82 -10.91
CA GLU A 7 23.82 4.10 -10.56
C GLU A 7 23.91 5.42 -9.82
N GLU A 8 24.50 5.40 -8.63
CA GLU A 8 24.69 6.58 -7.78
C GLU A 8 26.08 6.53 -7.15
N ASN A 9 26.88 7.59 -7.34
CA ASN A 9 28.23 7.67 -6.78
C ASN A 9 29.14 6.46 -7.12
N GLY A 10 28.97 5.88 -8.31
CA GLY A 10 29.69 4.68 -8.76
C GLY A 10 29.21 3.37 -8.14
N ILE A 11 28.10 3.40 -7.38
CA ILE A 11 27.44 2.22 -6.81
C ILE A 11 26.30 1.83 -7.75
N GLU A 12 26.33 0.59 -8.24
CA GLU A 12 25.29 0.07 -9.14
C GLU A 12 24.34 -0.84 -8.37
N PHE A 13 23.06 -0.47 -8.43
CA PHE A 13 21.94 -1.17 -7.84
C PHE A 13 21.10 -1.83 -8.93
N PHE A 14 20.60 -3.02 -8.63
CA PHE A 14 19.84 -3.81 -9.58
C PHE A 14 18.60 -4.40 -8.93
N THR A 15 17.50 -4.46 -9.69
CA THR A 15 16.28 -5.18 -9.29
C THR A 15 15.68 -5.91 -10.49
N VAL A 16 15.50 -7.23 -10.37
CA VAL A 16 14.85 -8.05 -11.39
C VAL A 16 13.37 -7.67 -11.45
N GLN A 17 12.90 -7.20 -12.61
CA GLN A 17 11.53 -6.66 -12.70
C GLN A 17 10.46 -7.69 -12.35
N ALA A 18 10.66 -8.95 -12.75
CA ALA A 18 9.67 -10.00 -12.59
C ALA A 18 9.55 -10.51 -11.15
N THR A 19 10.67 -10.68 -10.44
CA THR A 19 10.71 -11.28 -9.10
C THR A 19 10.82 -10.25 -7.99
N GLY A 20 11.29 -9.04 -8.29
CA GLY A 20 11.64 -8.03 -7.31
C GLY A 20 12.95 -8.35 -6.55
N GLU A 21 13.68 -9.40 -6.95
CA GLU A 21 14.97 -9.72 -6.34
C GLU A 21 15.99 -8.63 -6.67
N SER A 22 16.69 -8.16 -5.64
CA SER A 22 17.63 -7.07 -5.77
C SER A 22 19.06 -7.52 -5.56
N GLY A 23 19.98 -6.70 -6.05
CA GLY A 23 21.41 -6.95 -5.91
C GLY A 23 22.26 -5.71 -6.14
N ILE A 24 23.55 -5.87 -5.87
CA ILE A 24 24.56 -4.80 -5.97
C ILE A 24 25.75 -5.33 -6.77
N SER A 25 26.41 -4.46 -7.54
CA SER A 25 27.67 -4.82 -8.19
C SER A 25 28.80 -5.04 -7.18
N TYR A 26 29.86 -5.74 -7.60
CA TYR A 26 31.06 -5.94 -6.78
C TYR A 26 31.72 -4.62 -6.34
N SER A 27 31.83 -3.67 -7.28
CA SER A 27 32.39 -2.34 -7.00
C SER A 27 31.48 -1.57 -6.04
N GLY A 28 30.16 -1.61 -6.27
CA GLY A 28 29.18 -0.98 -5.39
C GLY A 28 29.24 -1.51 -3.95
N LEU A 29 29.31 -2.84 -3.78
CA LEU A 29 29.45 -3.45 -2.46
C LEU A 29 30.75 -3.05 -1.77
N ALA A 30 31.85 -2.95 -2.51
CA ALA A 30 33.14 -2.54 -1.97
C ALA A 30 33.11 -1.08 -1.47
N ILE A 31 32.48 -0.19 -2.24
CA ILE A 31 32.27 1.21 -1.86
C ILE A 31 31.41 1.29 -0.59
N LEU A 32 30.26 0.58 -0.55
CA LEU A 32 29.39 0.55 0.63
C LEU A 32 30.07 -0.02 1.88
N CYS A 33 31.06 -0.89 1.72
CA CYS A 33 31.83 -1.43 2.84
C CYS A 33 33.05 -0.58 3.22
N GLY A 34 33.40 0.45 2.44
CA GLY A 34 34.64 1.21 2.64
C GLY A 34 35.90 0.36 2.46
N VAL A 35 35.92 -0.53 1.47
CA VAL A 35 37.05 -1.42 1.17
C VAL A 35 37.34 -1.48 -0.33
N ASN A 36 38.54 -1.96 -0.68
CA ASN A 36 38.89 -2.21 -2.07
C ASN A 36 38.10 -3.39 -2.66
N GLN A 37 37.72 -3.30 -3.93
CA GLN A 37 37.00 -4.36 -4.65
C GLN A 37 37.73 -5.72 -4.58
N SER A 38 39.06 -5.73 -4.62
CA SER A 38 39.88 -6.94 -4.46
C SER A 38 39.64 -7.65 -3.13
N THR A 39 39.29 -6.92 -2.07
CA THR A 39 38.95 -7.47 -0.75
C THR A 39 37.65 -8.27 -0.82
N ILE A 40 36.63 -7.72 -1.49
CA ILE A 40 35.33 -8.39 -1.70
C ILE A 40 35.51 -9.61 -2.60
N THR A 41 36.27 -9.49 -3.70
CA THR A 41 36.56 -10.62 -4.60
C THR A 41 37.27 -11.75 -3.85
N ARG A 42 38.25 -11.43 -3.00
CA ARG A 42 38.96 -12.42 -2.17
C ARG A 42 38.07 -13.04 -1.10
N LEU A 43 37.15 -12.27 -0.53
CA LEU A 43 36.17 -12.78 0.43
C LEU A 43 35.25 -13.81 -0.24
N ILE A 44 34.71 -13.48 -1.41
CA ILE A 44 33.82 -14.36 -2.17
C ILE A 44 34.56 -15.62 -2.66
N SER A 45 35.81 -15.48 -3.14
CA SER A 45 36.60 -16.65 -3.56
C SER A 45 36.91 -17.58 -2.39
N LYS A 46 37.20 -17.03 -1.20
CA LYS A 46 37.34 -17.81 0.03
C LYS A 46 36.05 -18.56 0.36
N LEU A 47 34.90 -17.88 0.37
CA LEU A 47 33.61 -18.51 0.68
C LEU A 47 33.25 -19.64 -0.29
N ARG A 48 33.53 -19.48 -1.58
CA ARG A 48 33.31 -20.52 -2.61
C ARG A 48 34.25 -21.72 -2.48
N ASN A 49 35.49 -21.49 -2.04
CA ASN A 49 36.49 -22.55 -1.91
C ASN A 49 36.41 -23.33 -0.59
N ILE A 50 35.57 -22.88 0.36
CA ILE A 50 35.35 -23.63 1.60
C ILE A 50 34.51 -24.86 1.29
N ASN A 51 35.05 -26.04 1.59
CA ASN A 51 34.32 -27.29 1.44
C ASN A 51 33.12 -27.31 2.42
N PRO A 52 31.87 -27.40 1.93
CA PRO A 52 30.67 -27.30 2.78
C PRO A 52 30.61 -28.41 3.84
N MET A 53 31.24 -29.58 3.61
CA MET A 53 31.32 -30.64 4.61
C MET A 53 32.23 -30.30 5.80
N ARG A 54 33.29 -29.51 5.59
CA ARG A 54 34.17 -29.04 6.68
C ARG A 54 33.55 -27.90 7.48
N ALA A 55 32.81 -27.01 6.83
CA ALA A 55 32.16 -25.87 7.49
C ALA A 55 31.11 -26.27 8.53
N ARG A 56 30.46 -27.43 8.35
CA ARG A 56 29.49 -28.01 9.30
C ARG A 56 30.14 -28.77 10.47
N GLN A 57 31.40 -29.21 10.34
CA GLN A 57 32.10 -30.02 11.37
C GLN A 57 32.82 -29.20 12.45
N GLU A 58 32.99 -27.88 12.28
CA GLU A 58 33.68 -26.99 13.25
C GLU A 58 32.86 -26.65 14.53
N ILE A 59 32.03 -27.56 15.04
CA ILE A 59 31.28 -27.35 16.31
C ILE A 59 32.11 -27.79 17.53
N GLN A 60 33.30 -28.37 17.36
CA GLN A 60 34.17 -28.72 18.49
C GLN A 60 35.47 -27.89 18.49
N PRO A 61 35.88 -27.35 19.65
CA PRO A 61 37.14 -26.63 19.78
C PRO A 61 38.29 -27.63 19.72
N THR A 62 38.88 -27.83 18.55
CA THR A 62 40.13 -28.58 18.44
C THR A 62 41.30 -27.66 18.81
N SER A 63 41.70 -27.73 20.07
CA SER A 63 42.98 -27.23 20.57
C SER A 63 44.11 -28.07 19.98
N ASN A 64 44.55 -27.75 18.76
CA ASN A 64 45.94 -27.91 18.29
C ASN A 64 46.05 -27.70 16.78
N SER A 65 46.48 -26.52 16.37
CA SER A 65 47.18 -26.32 15.10
C SER A 65 48.04 -25.05 15.19
N ASN A 66 49.36 -25.25 15.24
CA ASN A 66 50.39 -24.20 15.26
C ASN A 66 50.58 -23.51 13.90
N ASN A 67 49.49 -23.18 13.21
CA ASN A 67 49.53 -22.35 12.01
C ASN A 67 48.81 -21.04 12.29
N GLY A 68 49.59 -20.00 12.63
CA GLY A 68 49.24 -18.57 12.67
C GLY A 68 47.75 -18.22 12.55
N PHE A 69 46.95 -18.65 13.52
CA PHE A 69 45.53 -18.34 13.59
C PHE A 69 45.43 -16.94 14.18
N ASN A 70 45.24 -15.94 13.33
CA ASN A 70 44.98 -14.58 13.77
C ASN A 70 43.46 -14.46 14.01
N PRO A 71 42.97 -14.52 15.26
CA PRO A 71 41.55 -14.64 15.58
C PRO A 71 40.71 -13.45 15.07
N MET A 72 41.36 -12.34 14.70
CA MET A 72 40.74 -11.15 14.15
C MET A 72 40.44 -11.26 12.64
N ARG A 73 41.09 -12.18 11.90
CA ARG A 73 40.94 -12.32 10.43
C ARG A 73 39.90 -13.36 9.96
N ASP A 74 39.46 -14.26 10.84
CA ASP A 74 38.49 -15.34 10.51
C ASP A 74 37.07 -15.09 11.04
N ASN A 75 36.79 -13.89 11.55
CA ASN A 75 35.45 -13.54 12.04
C ASN A 75 34.45 -13.30 10.88
N ALA A 76 34.97 -12.88 9.71
CA ALA A 76 34.20 -12.74 8.46
C ALA A 76 33.55 -14.07 8.06
N THR A 77 34.34 -15.14 8.08
CA THR A 77 33.91 -16.49 7.75
C THR A 77 32.88 -17.00 8.75
N LYS A 78 32.98 -16.66 10.04
CA LYS A 78 32.00 -17.04 11.06
C LYS A 78 30.61 -16.42 10.83
N ARG A 79 30.54 -15.15 10.45
CA ARG A 79 29.27 -14.42 10.23
C ARG A 79 28.66 -14.69 8.86
N LEU A 80 29.48 -15.09 7.89
CA LEU A 80 29.05 -15.43 6.53
C LEU A 80 28.91 -16.95 6.31
N LYS A 81 28.99 -17.77 7.37
CA LYS A 81 28.85 -19.25 7.27
C LYS A 81 27.56 -19.69 6.58
N ALA A 82 26.47 -18.93 6.77
CA ALA A 82 25.17 -19.22 6.16
C ALA A 82 25.20 -19.19 4.62
N PHE A 83 26.19 -18.53 4.02
CA PHE A 83 26.32 -18.40 2.57
C PHE A 83 27.38 -19.35 1.97
N ILE A 84 27.95 -20.27 2.76
CA ILE A 84 28.91 -21.26 2.25
C ILE A 84 28.15 -22.32 1.45
N GLY A 85 28.46 -22.44 0.16
CA GLY A 85 27.79 -23.37 -0.76
C GLY A 85 26.47 -22.85 -1.33
N GLU A 86 26.02 -21.67 -0.92
CA GLU A 86 24.85 -20.98 -1.48
C GLU A 86 25.21 -20.21 -2.75
N GLU A 87 24.20 -19.97 -3.60
CA GLU A 87 24.35 -19.10 -4.76
C GLU A 87 24.34 -17.63 -4.31
N LEU A 88 25.48 -16.95 -4.51
CA LEU A 88 25.72 -15.57 -4.08
C LEU A 88 25.27 -14.53 -5.11
N HIS A 89 24.90 -14.97 -6.30
CA HIS A 89 24.61 -14.15 -7.46
C HIS A 89 23.12 -14.23 -7.80
N LEU A 90 22.59 -13.19 -8.43
CA LEU A 90 21.26 -13.28 -9.03
C LEU A 90 21.33 -14.22 -10.24
N GLU A 91 20.32 -15.07 -10.38
CA GLU A 91 20.21 -15.99 -11.51
C GLU A 91 20.02 -15.21 -12.81
N GLY A 92 20.82 -15.50 -13.84
CA GLY A 92 20.68 -14.93 -15.18
C GLY A 92 21.93 -14.21 -15.73
N ASP A 93 21.94 -14.06 -17.05
CA ASP A 93 23.02 -13.37 -17.77
C ASP A 93 22.70 -11.89 -17.94
N TYR A 94 23.43 -11.03 -17.22
CA TYR A 94 23.25 -9.58 -17.25
C TYR A 94 24.35 -8.93 -18.06
N LYS A 95 23.99 -8.23 -19.15
CA LYS A 95 24.96 -7.55 -20.02
C LYS A 95 25.00 -6.05 -19.73
N LYS A 96 26.20 -5.54 -19.46
CA LYS A 96 26.54 -4.10 -19.48
C LYS A 96 27.21 -3.77 -20.82
N GLN A 97 27.26 -2.50 -21.22
CA GLN A 97 27.94 -2.02 -22.44
C GLN A 97 29.46 -2.32 -22.51
N GLY A 98 30.00 -3.11 -21.56
CA GLY A 98 31.38 -3.61 -21.55
C GLY A 98 31.53 -5.08 -21.15
N GLY A 99 30.44 -5.88 -21.16
CA GLY A 99 30.51 -7.33 -20.90
C GLY A 99 29.47 -7.86 -19.90
N GLU A 100 29.58 -9.15 -19.59
CA GLU A 100 28.77 -9.83 -18.56
C GLU A 100 29.07 -9.27 -17.17
N THR A 101 28.02 -8.86 -16.46
CA THR A 101 28.09 -8.30 -15.11
C THR A 101 27.53 -9.29 -14.11
N LYS A 102 28.36 -9.71 -13.16
CA LYS A 102 27.93 -10.56 -12.05
C LYS A 102 27.35 -9.71 -10.93
N ILE A 103 26.06 -9.90 -10.63
CA ILE A 103 25.33 -9.14 -9.61
C ILE A 103 25.23 -9.98 -8.34
N LEU A 104 25.61 -9.42 -7.20
CA LEU A 104 25.54 -10.09 -5.90
C LEU A 104 24.15 -9.88 -5.29
N ARG A 105 23.57 -10.94 -4.72
CA ARG A 105 22.25 -10.88 -4.08
C ARG A 105 22.25 -9.91 -2.90
N ALA A 106 21.14 -9.19 -2.72
CA ALA A 106 21.01 -8.16 -1.70
C ALA A 106 21.20 -8.69 -0.27
N ASP A 107 20.69 -9.89 0.03
CA ASP A 107 20.85 -10.55 1.34
C ASP A 107 22.32 -10.82 1.69
N PHE A 108 23.09 -11.34 0.73
CA PHE A 108 24.53 -11.50 0.86
C PHE A 108 25.23 -10.15 1.03
N CYS A 109 24.88 -9.15 0.22
CA CYS A 109 25.43 -7.80 0.34
C CYS A 109 25.18 -7.20 1.73
N ALA A 110 23.97 -7.32 2.28
CA ALA A 110 23.63 -6.85 3.61
C ALA A 110 24.46 -7.54 4.69
N ALA A 111 24.69 -8.85 4.57
CA ALA A 111 25.52 -9.60 5.52
C ALA A 111 26.99 -9.15 5.49
N VAL A 112 27.53 -8.86 4.30
CA VAL A 112 28.89 -8.33 4.13
C VAL A 112 29.01 -6.91 4.69
N ILE A 113 28.07 -6.03 4.38
CA ILE A 113 28.04 -4.65 4.92
C ILE A 113 27.96 -4.70 6.45
N LYS A 114 27.05 -5.50 7.01
CA LYS A 114 26.92 -5.70 8.46
C LYS A 114 28.21 -6.21 9.10
N HIS A 115 28.92 -7.10 8.43
CA HIS A 115 30.20 -7.60 8.93
C HIS A 115 31.21 -6.46 9.08
N TYR A 116 31.41 -5.65 8.04
CA TYR A 116 32.35 -4.52 8.07
C TYR A 116 31.91 -3.38 8.97
N ALA A 117 30.60 -3.13 9.09
CA ALA A 117 30.06 -2.17 10.05
C ALA A 117 30.46 -2.55 11.48
N LEU A 118 30.28 -3.83 11.83
CA LEU A 118 30.67 -4.35 13.15
C LEU A 118 32.19 -4.47 13.36
N GLU A 119 33.01 -4.27 12.32
CA GLU A 119 34.46 -4.08 12.46
C GLU A 119 34.86 -2.62 12.69
N GLY A 120 33.89 -1.69 12.77
CA GLY A 120 34.10 -0.27 13.01
C GLY A 120 34.41 0.54 11.75
N ARG A 121 33.97 0.08 10.56
CA ARG A 121 34.10 0.87 9.33
C ARG A 121 32.92 1.83 9.20
N GLU A 122 33.17 3.12 9.41
CA GLU A 122 32.15 4.19 9.37
C GLU A 122 31.31 4.17 8.08
N ILE A 123 31.92 3.95 6.91
CA ILE A 123 31.21 3.88 5.63
C ILE A 123 30.22 2.70 5.61
N ALA A 124 30.61 1.56 6.19
CA ALA A 124 29.77 0.38 6.28
C ALA A 124 28.66 0.54 7.32
N GLU A 125 28.93 1.20 8.44
CA GLU A 125 27.92 1.58 9.45
C GLU A 125 26.85 2.48 8.83
N HIS A 126 27.27 3.56 8.17
CA HIS A 126 26.35 4.48 7.50
C HIS A 126 25.55 3.78 6.39
N SER A 127 26.17 2.86 5.65
CA SER A 127 25.48 2.05 4.64
C SER A 127 24.49 1.08 5.26
N MET A 128 24.81 0.49 6.42
CA MET A 128 23.93 -0.42 7.15
C MET A 128 22.67 0.29 7.66
N ASP A 129 22.82 1.52 8.16
CA ASP A 129 21.69 2.33 8.64
C ASP A 129 20.63 2.56 7.56
N LYS A 130 21.05 2.69 6.28
CA LYS A 130 20.15 2.93 5.15
C LYS A 130 19.12 1.83 4.94
N PHE A 131 19.45 0.57 5.28
CA PHE A 131 18.55 -0.57 5.06
C PHE A 131 18.14 -1.33 6.32
N MET A 132 18.65 -0.94 7.50
CA MET A 132 18.30 -1.58 8.77
C MET A 132 16.80 -1.54 9.08
N THR A 133 16.11 -0.44 8.76
CA THR A 133 14.70 -0.25 9.09
C THR A 133 13.76 -0.94 8.11
N LEU A 134 14.06 -0.89 6.81
CA LEU A 134 13.15 -1.32 5.74
C LEU A 134 13.52 -2.68 5.12
N GLY A 135 14.74 -3.15 5.38
CA GLY A 135 15.32 -4.32 4.71
C GLY A 135 16.03 -3.95 3.39
N VAL A 136 17.07 -4.71 3.07
CA VAL A 136 17.98 -4.42 1.94
C VAL A 136 17.29 -4.49 0.58
N ASN A 137 16.37 -5.43 0.37
CA ASN A 137 15.62 -5.53 -0.89
C ASN A 137 14.71 -4.30 -1.08
N THR A 138 13.91 -3.95 -0.07
CA THR A 138 13.01 -2.79 -0.13
C THR A 138 13.78 -1.49 -0.32
N TRP A 139 14.94 -1.35 0.33
CA TRP A 139 15.83 -0.21 0.11
C TRP A 139 16.32 -0.14 -1.35
N ILE A 140 16.85 -1.24 -1.91
CA ILE A 140 17.32 -1.25 -3.31
C ILE A 140 16.16 -1.05 -4.31
N GLN A 141 14.99 -1.63 -4.04
CA GLN A 141 13.78 -1.42 -4.83
C GLN A 141 13.38 0.05 -4.87
N SER A 142 13.44 0.75 -3.73
CA SER A 142 13.16 2.18 -3.65
C SER A 142 14.12 3.03 -4.50
N ILE A 143 15.40 2.66 -4.53
CA ILE A 143 16.43 3.33 -5.33
C ILE A 143 16.24 3.05 -6.83
N THR A 144 15.97 1.79 -7.19
CA THR A 144 15.82 1.36 -8.59
C THR A 144 14.48 1.76 -9.21
N GLY A 145 13.57 2.34 -8.42
CA GLY A 145 12.22 2.68 -8.86
C GLY A 145 11.36 1.46 -9.18
N TRP A 146 11.69 0.30 -8.59
CA TRP A 146 10.90 -0.91 -8.81
C TRP A 146 9.53 -0.76 -8.14
N GLN A 147 8.49 -0.94 -8.94
CA GLN A 147 7.10 -0.98 -8.48
C GLN A 147 6.56 -2.37 -8.79
N ILE A 148 5.81 -2.94 -7.85
CA ILE A 148 5.03 -4.15 -8.11
C ILE A 148 4.12 -3.80 -9.29
N ALA A 149 4.33 -4.45 -10.43
CA ALA A 149 3.44 -4.30 -11.57
C ALA A 149 2.02 -4.59 -11.07
N PRO A 150 1.05 -3.67 -11.24
CA PRO A 150 -0.31 -3.92 -10.81
C PRO A 150 -0.76 -5.22 -11.47
N ILE A 151 -1.15 -6.19 -10.63
CA ILE A 151 -1.78 -7.43 -11.09
C ILE A 151 -2.87 -6.99 -12.08
N PRO A 152 -2.89 -7.52 -13.31
CA PRO A 152 -3.84 -7.10 -14.33
C PRO A 152 -5.25 -7.43 -13.84
N THR A 153 -5.85 -6.48 -13.14
CA THR A 153 -7.24 -6.51 -12.74
C THR A 153 -7.93 -5.80 -13.89
N THR A 154 -8.57 -6.60 -14.72
CA THR A 154 -9.38 -6.14 -15.85
C THR A 154 -10.45 -5.19 -15.34
N GLU A 155 -10.18 -3.89 -15.36
CA GLU A 155 -11.18 -2.83 -15.43
C GLU A 155 -10.48 -1.49 -15.71
N THR A 156 -10.46 -1.14 -16.99
CA THR A 156 -10.01 0.13 -17.53
C THR A 156 -10.88 1.27 -17.00
N ILE A 157 -10.36 2.07 -16.08
CA ILE A 157 -10.88 3.42 -15.85
C ILE A 157 -9.78 4.40 -16.26
N ASN A 158 -10.03 5.02 -17.42
CA ASN A 158 -9.30 6.17 -17.93
C ASN A 158 -9.19 7.25 -16.85
N ARG A 159 -7.97 7.51 -16.39
CA ARG A 159 -7.62 8.80 -15.78
C ARG A 159 -6.59 9.48 -16.67
N THR A 160 -7.06 10.49 -17.37
CA THR A 160 -6.25 11.52 -17.99
C THR A 160 -5.45 12.22 -16.90
N SER A 161 -4.14 12.03 -16.88
CA SER A 161 -3.22 12.78 -16.01
C SER A 161 -3.28 14.27 -16.32
N PRO A 162 -3.46 15.15 -15.33
CA PRO A 162 -3.02 16.53 -15.43
C PRO A 162 -1.49 16.56 -15.40
N GLN A 163 -0.88 17.26 -16.35
CA GLN A 163 0.54 17.60 -16.31
C GLN A 163 0.89 18.26 -14.96
N PRO A 164 2.02 17.88 -14.32
CA PRO A 164 2.56 18.66 -13.23
C PRO A 164 3.18 19.92 -13.82
N THR A 165 2.58 21.07 -13.49
CA THR A 165 3.22 22.35 -13.64
C THR A 165 4.52 22.35 -12.84
N THR A 166 5.57 22.82 -13.51
CA THR A 166 6.91 23.08 -13.00
C THR A 166 6.87 23.90 -11.71
N THR A 167 6.80 23.19 -10.59
CA THR A 167 7.06 23.74 -9.27
C THR A 167 8.50 23.38 -8.96
N THR A 168 9.35 24.39 -8.90
CA THR A 168 10.79 24.30 -8.60
C THR A 168 11.02 23.55 -7.29
N ASN A 169 11.24 22.24 -7.41
CA ASN A 169 11.70 21.40 -6.33
C ASN A 169 13.18 21.76 -6.10
N PRO A 170 13.58 22.23 -4.90
CA PRO A 170 14.99 22.54 -4.66
C PRO A 170 15.77 21.23 -4.74
N ASP A 171 16.56 21.08 -5.80
CA ASP A 171 17.45 19.94 -5.96
C ASP A 171 18.46 19.95 -4.79
N ILE A 172 18.47 18.89 -3.98
CA ILE A 172 19.32 18.77 -2.80
C ILE A 172 20.80 18.95 -3.18
N ASN A 173 21.15 18.55 -4.41
CA ASN A 173 22.49 18.75 -4.96
C ASN A 173 22.84 20.24 -5.15
N GLN A 174 21.87 21.05 -5.58
CA GLN A 174 22.03 22.49 -5.74
C GLN A 174 22.19 23.19 -4.37
N LEU A 175 21.49 22.73 -3.34
CA LEU A 175 21.65 23.25 -1.98
C LEU A 175 23.06 22.96 -1.43
N SER A 176 23.57 21.75 -1.68
CA SER A 176 24.93 21.34 -1.27
C SER A 176 26.01 22.22 -1.93
N GLU A 177 25.88 22.48 -3.23
CA GLU A 177 26.80 23.35 -3.98
C GLU A 177 26.77 24.81 -3.46
N GLN A 178 25.57 25.31 -3.12
CA GLN A 178 25.42 26.64 -2.51
C GLN A 178 26.08 26.73 -1.12
N ILE A 179 25.96 25.68 -0.30
CA ILE A 179 26.60 25.62 1.02
C ILE A 179 28.13 25.68 0.89
N GLU A 180 28.72 24.91 -0.02
CA GLU A 180 30.17 24.93 -0.24
C GLU A 180 30.64 26.28 -0.83
N THR A 181 29.83 26.92 -1.67
CA THR A 181 30.10 28.28 -2.18
C THR A 181 30.16 29.30 -1.05
N VAL A 182 29.18 29.30 -0.14
CA VAL A 182 29.16 30.20 1.03
C VAL A 182 30.36 29.98 1.95
N LYS A 183 30.71 28.71 2.19
CA LYS A 183 31.87 28.32 3.00
C LYS A 183 33.18 28.84 2.38
N HIS A 184 33.34 28.74 1.06
CA HIS A 184 34.49 29.28 0.36
C HIS A 184 34.57 30.82 0.48
N GLN A 185 33.45 31.51 0.27
CA GLN A 185 33.37 32.98 0.38
C GLN A 185 33.72 33.48 1.79
N LEU A 186 33.22 32.81 2.83
CA LEU A 186 33.55 33.13 4.23
C LEU A 186 35.03 32.92 4.54
N PHE A 187 35.62 31.84 4.04
CA PHE A 187 37.05 31.57 4.20
C PHE A 187 37.92 32.64 3.52
N LEU A 188 37.54 33.06 2.31
CA LEU A 188 38.22 34.14 1.59
C LEU A 188 38.13 35.48 2.36
N ALA A 189 36.94 35.81 2.88
CA ALA A 189 36.73 37.01 3.67
C ALA A 189 37.56 37.02 4.96
N LEU A 190 37.73 35.86 5.63
CA LEU A 190 38.59 35.71 6.80
C LEU A 190 40.07 35.91 6.47
N LYS A 191 40.54 35.41 5.32
CA LYS A 191 41.90 35.67 4.84
C LYS A 191 42.14 37.15 4.59
N HIS A 192 41.21 37.82 3.90
CA HIS A 192 41.29 39.26 3.66
C HIS A 192 41.34 40.04 4.98
N ARG A 193 40.50 39.68 5.96
CA ARG A 193 40.53 40.28 7.30
C ARG A 193 41.89 40.15 7.96
N HIS A 194 42.50 38.97 7.91
CA HIS A 194 43.78 38.71 8.55
C HIS A 194 44.93 39.50 7.89
N VAL A 195 44.91 39.61 6.56
CA VAL A 195 45.85 40.44 5.81
C VAL A 195 45.70 41.91 6.19
N ILE A 196 44.47 42.43 6.21
CA ILE A 196 44.19 43.82 6.61
C ILE A 196 44.66 44.06 8.05
N HIS A 197 44.36 43.15 8.98
CA HIS A 197 44.78 43.23 10.38
C HIS A 197 46.30 43.30 10.54
N ASN A 198 47.04 42.44 9.84
CA ASN A 198 48.50 42.43 9.88
C ASN A 198 49.13 43.72 9.33
N ILE A 199 48.50 44.32 8.31
CA ILE A 199 48.94 45.59 7.72
C ILE A 199 48.64 46.76 8.68
N VAL A 200 47.48 46.76 9.34
CA VAL A 200 47.03 47.83 10.24
C VAL A 200 47.80 47.82 11.56
N GLU A 201 48.08 46.65 12.14
CA GLU A 201 48.73 46.55 13.46
C GLU A 201 50.27 46.70 13.44
N LYS A 202 50.92 46.48 12.29
CA LYS A 202 52.39 46.59 12.14
C LYS A 202 52.77 47.57 11.03
N PRO A 203 52.56 48.88 11.21
CA PRO A 203 52.83 49.85 10.16
C PRO A 203 54.34 50.05 9.96
N THR A 204 54.91 49.42 8.93
CA THR A 204 56.24 49.78 8.41
C THR A 204 56.07 50.94 7.42
N ALA A 205 56.21 52.18 7.90
CA ALA A 205 56.12 53.44 7.13
C ALA A 205 54.89 53.56 6.18
N VAL A 206 53.87 54.30 6.62
CA VAL A 206 52.60 54.47 5.88
C VAL A 206 52.81 55.36 4.66
N ASP A 207 52.89 54.77 3.47
CA ASP A 207 52.75 55.46 2.19
C ASP A 207 51.26 55.61 1.83
N ILE A 208 50.88 56.69 1.14
CA ILE A 208 49.51 57.00 0.70
C ILE A 208 48.94 55.84 -0.16
N SER A 209 49.83 55.13 -0.87
CA SER A 209 49.53 53.92 -1.63
C SER A 209 48.94 52.78 -0.77
N LEU A 210 49.47 52.57 0.44
CA LEU A 210 49.05 51.51 1.35
C LEU A 210 47.63 51.74 1.87
N ASN A 211 47.27 52.99 2.17
CA ASN A 211 45.93 53.33 2.67
C ASN A 211 44.85 53.09 1.60
N ARG A 212 45.17 53.35 0.32
CA ARG A 212 44.27 53.05 -0.80
C ARG A 212 44.08 51.55 -1.00
N ILE A 213 45.14 50.75 -0.82
CA ILE A 213 45.07 49.28 -0.87
C ILE A 213 44.20 48.74 0.26
N ILE A 214 44.38 49.23 1.49
CA ILE A 214 43.56 48.82 2.65
C ILE A 214 42.09 49.16 2.41
N HIS A 215 41.78 50.38 1.96
CA HIS A 215 40.40 50.78 1.70
C HIS A 215 39.71 49.90 0.63
N THR A 216 40.41 49.61 -0.48
CA THR A 216 39.90 48.68 -1.51
C THR A 216 39.70 47.28 -0.96
N ALA A 217 40.66 46.75 -0.19
CA ALA A 217 40.56 45.41 0.40
C ALA A 217 39.39 45.31 1.41
N VAL A 218 39.18 46.33 2.24
CA VAL A 218 38.04 46.41 3.17
C VAL A 218 36.71 46.45 2.40
N HIS A 219 36.65 47.20 1.31
CA HIS A 219 35.46 47.27 0.47
C HIS A 219 35.14 45.93 -0.21
N GLU A 220 36.14 45.26 -0.79
CA GLU A 220 35.99 43.92 -1.38
C GLU A 220 35.60 42.87 -0.32
N GLN A 221 36.18 42.94 0.87
CA GLN A 221 35.82 42.05 1.98
C GLN A 221 34.36 42.26 2.41
N SER A 222 33.92 43.51 2.54
CA SER A 222 32.53 43.85 2.88
C SER A 222 31.55 43.35 1.81
N GLY A 223 31.88 43.54 0.53
CA GLY A 223 31.10 43.01 -0.58
C GLY A 223 30.98 41.48 -0.55
N THR A 224 32.10 40.78 -0.34
CA THR A 224 32.13 39.31 -0.25
C THR A 224 31.30 38.79 0.93
N LEU A 225 31.38 39.46 2.08
CA LEU A 225 30.61 39.10 3.26
C LEU A 225 29.10 39.29 3.06
N ASN A 226 28.69 40.40 2.45
CA ASN A 226 27.29 40.66 2.15
C ASN A 226 26.72 39.65 1.15
N HIS A 227 27.50 39.24 0.14
CA HIS A 227 27.11 38.16 -0.77
C HIS A 227 26.93 36.82 -0.03
N ALA A 228 27.88 36.44 0.83
CA ALA A 228 27.77 35.22 1.63
C ALA A 228 26.52 35.24 2.55
N LEU A 229 26.22 36.40 3.15
CA LEU A 229 25.04 36.56 4.01
C LEU A 229 23.73 36.43 3.24
N ASN A 230 23.63 37.06 2.06
CA ASN A 230 22.45 36.93 1.19
C ASN A 230 22.23 35.48 0.73
N ASN A 231 23.31 34.77 0.38
CA ASN A 231 23.25 33.36 0.02
C ASN A 231 22.77 32.50 1.20
N LEU A 232 23.25 32.75 2.41
CA LEU A 232 22.81 32.05 3.63
C LEU A 232 21.31 32.26 3.89
N LEU A 233 20.81 33.49 3.74
CA LEU A 233 19.37 33.78 3.86
C LEU A 233 18.53 33.05 2.80
N SER A 234 19.06 32.89 1.58
CA SER A 234 18.40 32.11 0.53
C SER A 234 18.33 30.62 0.89
N ILE A 235 19.44 30.04 1.36
CA ILE A 235 19.51 28.65 1.82
C ILE A 235 18.52 28.41 2.97
N GLN A 236 18.44 29.35 3.93
CA GLN A 236 17.51 29.24 5.05
C GLN A 236 16.03 29.19 4.59
N LYS A 237 15.66 30.02 3.61
CA LYS A 237 14.31 29.99 3.01
C LYS A 237 14.04 28.64 2.34
N GLN A 238 15.02 28.10 1.63
CA GLN A 238 14.89 26.78 0.98
C GLN A 238 14.75 25.65 2.01
N ILE A 239 15.52 25.68 3.12
CA ILE A 239 15.37 24.72 4.22
C ILE A 239 13.96 24.76 4.81
N ALA A 240 13.42 25.96 5.09
CA ALA A 240 12.05 26.09 5.61
C ALA A 240 10.98 25.50 4.65
N THR A 241 11.19 25.62 3.33
CA THR A 241 10.30 24.97 2.35
C THR A 241 10.41 23.45 2.37
N LEU A 242 11.62 22.90 2.54
CA LEU A 242 11.86 21.46 2.66
C LEU A 242 11.25 20.88 3.95
N GLU A 243 11.32 21.60 5.06
CA GLU A 243 10.66 21.21 6.32
C GLU A 243 9.14 21.12 6.15
N SER A 244 8.52 22.11 5.48
CA SER A 244 7.09 22.07 5.17
C SER A 244 6.71 20.90 4.27
N LEU A 245 7.52 20.58 3.26
CA LEU A 245 7.31 19.40 2.41
C LEU A 245 7.43 18.10 3.19
N THR A 246 8.44 17.99 4.06
CA THR A 246 8.63 16.83 4.94
C THR A 246 7.42 16.62 5.85
N GLN A 247 6.86 17.70 6.41
CA GLN A 247 5.64 17.63 7.22
C GLN A 247 4.44 17.15 6.39
N LYS A 248 4.30 17.58 5.13
CA LYS A 248 3.24 17.09 4.22
C LYS A 248 3.42 15.60 3.89
N ILE A 249 4.65 15.12 3.75
CA ILE A 249 4.94 13.69 3.56
C ILE A 249 4.49 12.88 4.78
N ALA A 250 4.83 13.35 5.99
CA ALA A 250 4.39 12.69 7.22
C ALA A 250 2.85 12.63 7.34
N GLN A 251 2.14 13.68 6.92
CA GLN A 251 0.68 13.68 6.83
C GLN A 251 0.16 12.66 5.80
N SER A 252 0.84 12.53 4.65
CA SER A 252 0.51 11.51 3.65
C SER A 252 0.67 10.09 4.20
N ASP A 253 1.71 9.84 5.01
CA ASP A 253 1.91 8.53 5.65
C ASP A 253 0.79 8.21 6.65
N GLN A 254 0.33 9.20 7.43
CA GLN A 254 -0.83 9.04 8.31
C GLN A 254 -2.11 8.71 7.52
N ILE A 255 -2.31 9.33 6.36
CA ILE A 255 -3.44 9.02 5.47
C ILE A 255 -3.33 7.57 4.97
N THR A 256 -2.15 7.12 4.52
CA THR A 256 -1.93 5.73 4.08
C THR A 256 -2.18 4.74 5.21
N GLN A 257 -1.71 5.02 6.43
CA GLN A 257 -1.99 4.18 7.60
C GLN A 257 -3.49 4.10 7.89
N SER A 258 -4.20 5.22 7.83
CA SER A 258 -5.66 5.27 8.01
C SER A 258 -6.40 4.48 6.93
N LEU A 259 -5.95 4.56 5.67
CA LEU A 259 -6.51 3.77 4.56
C LEU A 259 -6.28 2.27 4.75
N ASN A 260 -5.12 1.86 5.26
CA ASN A 260 -4.83 0.46 5.55
C ASN A 260 -5.74 -0.07 6.68
N GLN A 261 -5.98 0.72 7.73
CA GLN A 261 -6.91 0.37 8.81
C GLN A 261 -8.36 0.20 8.30
N LEU A 262 -8.82 1.13 7.44
CA LEU A 262 -10.14 1.02 6.80
C LEU A 262 -10.25 -0.23 5.93
N THR A 263 -9.21 -0.54 5.16
CA THR A 263 -9.16 -1.75 4.31
C THR A 263 -9.30 -3.01 5.15
N HIS A 264 -8.57 -3.11 6.26
CA HIS A 264 -8.69 -4.24 7.19
C HIS A 264 -10.09 -4.36 7.80
N THR A 265 -10.70 -3.23 8.20
CA THR A 265 -12.06 -3.19 8.76
C THR A 265 -13.10 -3.69 7.75
N ILE A 266 -13.01 -3.27 6.49
CA ILE A 266 -13.91 -3.72 5.42
C ILE A 266 -13.79 -5.24 5.21
N GLU A 267 -12.57 -5.77 5.25
CA GLU A 267 -12.35 -7.20 5.07
C GLU A 267 -12.93 -8.01 6.25
N GLN A 268 -12.79 -7.52 7.48
CA GLN A 268 -13.43 -8.14 8.64
C GLN A 268 -14.96 -8.16 8.49
N MET A 269 -15.57 -7.04 8.08
CA MET A 269 -17.01 -6.98 7.84
C MET A 269 -17.47 -7.95 6.73
N ARG A 270 -16.64 -8.21 5.72
CA ARG A 270 -16.93 -9.21 4.69
C ARG A 270 -16.96 -10.62 5.25
N LEU A 271 -15.97 -10.98 6.07
CA LEU A 271 -15.92 -12.28 6.75
C LEU A 271 -17.14 -12.49 7.66
N ASP A 272 -17.51 -11.47 8.43
CA ASP A 272 -18.67 -11.52 9.32
C ASP A 272 -19.98 -11.72 8.53
N ASN A 273 -20.13 -11.03 7.39
CA ASN A 273 -21.27 -11.20 6.50
C ASN A 273 -21.35 -12.61 5.90
N GLU A 274 -20.22 -13.19 5.51
CA GLU A 274 -20.18 -14.59 5.04
C GLU A 274 -20.55 -15.58 6.15
N HIS A 275 -20.10 -15.33 7.38
CA HIS A 275 -20.51 -16.13 8.53
C HIS A 275 -22.03 -16.03 8.78
N LEU A 276 -22.61 -14.82 8.76
CA LEU A 276 -24.05 -14.62 8.93
C LEU A 276 -24.87 -15.33 7.86
N LYS A 277 -24.42 -15.32 6.59
CA LYS A 277 -25.06 -16.08 5.50
C LYS A 277 -25.12 -17.58 5.82
N LYS A 278 -24.03 -18.16 6.33
CA LYS A 278 -23.97 -19.58 6.72
C LYS A 278 -24.95 -19.88 7.86
N VAL A 279 -25.00 -19.04 8.90
CA VAL A 279 -25.94 -19.19 10.01
C VAL A 279 -27.40 -19.16 9.51
N ILE A 280 -27.74 -18.22 8.63
CA ILE A 280 -29.08 -18.13 8.03
C ILE A 280 -29.41 -19.40 7.22
N GLN A 281 -28.47 -19.91 6.44
CA GLN A 281 -28.67 -21.15 5.67
C GLN A 281 -28.91 -22.35 6.59
N GLN A 282 -28.13 -22.49 7.66
CA GLN A 282 -28.31 -23.54 8.66
C GLN A 282 -29.69 -23.44 9.34
N GLN A 283 -30.09 -22.24 9.76
CA GLN A 283 -31.42 -22.03 10.35
C GLN A 283 -32.55 -22.37 9.37
N LYS A 284 -32.43 -22.00 8.09
CA LYS A 284 -33.39 -22.39 7.05
C LYS A 284 -33.50 -23.90 6.90
N ALA A 285 -32.38 -24.62 6.90
CA ALA A 285 -32.37 -26.07 6.84
C ALA A 285 -33.09 -26.69 8.06
N LEU A 286 -32.80 -26.20 9.27
CA LEU A 286 -33.47 -26.63 10.49
C LEU A 286 -34.99 -26.38 10.45
N LEU A 287 -35.41 -25.21 9.96
CA LEU A 287 -36.83 -24.88 9.80
C LEU A 287 -37.51 -25.78 8.77
N ASN A 288 -36.86 -26.08 7.64
CA ASN A 288 -37.39 -26.98 6.63
C ASN A 288 -37.56 -28.41 7.17
N ASN A 289 -36.58 -28.90 7.93
CA ASN A 289 -36.67 -30.21 8.58
C ASN A 289 -37.83 -30.25 9.58
N ARG A 290 -38.02 -29.19 10.40
CA ARG A 290 -39.17 -29.08 11.32
C ARG A 290 -40.52 -29.06 10.59
N LYS A 291 -40.60 -28.43 9.42
CA LYS A 291 -41.82 -28.45 8.59
C LYS A 291 -42.14 -29.85 8.06
N GLN A 292 -41.13 -30.67 7.77
CA GLN A 292 -41.31 -32.03 7.25
C GLN A 292 -41.66 -33.04 8.35
N THR A 293 -41.17 -32.86 9.57
CA THR A 293 -41.38 -33.81 10.67
C THR A 293 -42.61 -33.53 11.53
N ASN A 294 -43.24 -32.35 11.39
CA ASN A 294 -44.39 -31.97 12.21
C ASN A 294 -45.74 -32.33 11.53
N PRO A 295 -46.54 -33.26 12.08
CA PRO A 295 -47.82 -33.69 11.51
C PRO A 295 -48.85 -32.55 11.34
N HIS A 296 -48.71 -31.44 12.09
CA HIS A 296 -49.58 -30.27 11.96
C HIS A 296 -49.45 -29.54 10.60
N TYR A 297 -48.28 -29.57 9.95
CA TYR A 297 -48.06 -28.91 8.66
C TYR A 297 -48.67 -29.69 7.48
N ARG A 298 -48.67 -31.03 7.56
CA ARG A 298 -49.36 -31.89 6.58
C ARG A 298 -50.88 -31.65 6.65
N LEU A 299 -51.42 -31.51 7.87
CA LEU A 299 -52.81 -31.16 8.13
C LEU A 299 -53.18 -29.77 7.57
N ALA A 300 -52.32 -28.76 7.72
CA ALA A 300 -52.55 -27.41 7.20
C ALA A 300 -52.59 -27.35 5.66
N THR A 301 -51.76 -28.16 4.99
CA THR A 301 -51.72 -28.24 3.52
C THR A 301 -52.98 -28.91 2.96
N GLN A 302 -53.49 -29.93 3.65
CA GLN A 302 -54.81 -30.54 3.38
C GLN A 302 -55.97 -29.57 3.67
N LYS A 303 -55.86 -28.79 4.75
CA LYS A 303 -56.84 -27.75 5.12
C LYS A 303 -56.95 -26.66 4.05
N LEU A 304 -55.85 -26.31 3.37
CA LEU A 304 -55.83 -25.34 2.27
C LEU A 304 -56.53 -25.85 1.00
N GLN A 305 -56.46 -27.15 0.70
CA GLN A 305 -57.19 -27.78 -0.41
C GLN A 305 -58.70 -27.86 -0.09
N ASN A 306 -59.06 -28.22 1.14
CA ASN A 306 -60.45 -28.22 1.61
C ASN A 306 -61.04 -26.78 1.64
N LEU A 307 -60.22 -25.76 1.92
CA LEU A 307 -60.65 -24.35 1.91
C LEU A 307 -61.18 -23.92 0.53
N LYS A 308 -60.55 -24.36 -0.57
CA LYS A 308 -61.01 -24.04 -1.93
C LYS A 308 -62.38 -24.65 -2.24
N GLN A 309 -62.64 -25.86 -1.75
CA GLN A 309 -63.93 -26.53 -1.90
C GLN A 309 -65.03 -25.86 -1.05
N VAL A 310 -64.69 -25.40 0.17
CA VAL A 310 -65.61 -24.67 1.05
C VAL A 310 -65.92 -23.26 0.53
N LEU A 311 -64.94 -22.57 -0.07
CA LEU A 311 -65.11 -21.19 -0.56
C LEU A 311 -65.93 -21.11 -1.86
N ALA A 312 -65.86 -22.11 -2.74
CA ALA A 312 -66.53 -22.10 -4.04
C ALA A 312 -68.04 -21.76 -4.01
N PRO A 313 -68.90 -22.41 -3.17
CA PRO A 313 -70.32 -22.07 -3.11
C PRO A 313 -70.56 -20.64 -2.62
N ARG A 314 -69.79 -20.19 -1.62
CA ARG A 314 -69.93 -18.84 -1.06
C ARG A 314 -69.50 -17.76 -2.06
N ILE A 315 -68.45 -18.01 -2.83
CA ILE A 315 -68.01 -17.12 -3.92
C ILE A 315 -69.11 -16.98 -4.97
N GLN A 316 -69.78 -18.09 -5.34
CA GLN A 316 -70.87 -18.07 -6.32
C GLN A 316 -72.07 -17.28 -5.80
N GLU A 317 -72.46 -17.47 -4.54
CA GLU A 317 -73.54 -16.73 -3.89
C GLU A 317 -73.27 -15.22 -3.89
N ILE A 318 -72.10 -14.79 -3.37
CA ILE A 318 -71.71 -13.37 -3.34
C ILE A 318 -71.64 -12.81 -4.76
N THR A 319 -71.09 -13.55 -5.72
CA THR A 319 -71.03 -13.11 -7.13
C THR A 319 -72.43 -12.83 -7.67
N THR A 320 -73.40 -13.69 -7.35
CA THR A 320 -74.79 -13.55 -7.81
C THR A 320 -75.44 -12.30 -7.21
N LEU A 321 -75.21 -12.03 -5.92
CA LEU A 321 -75.69 -10.81 -5.25
C LEU A 321 -75.04 -9.55 -5.83
N LEU A 322 -73.73 -9.56 -6.08
CA LEU A 322 -73.04 -8.41 -6.69
C LEU A 322 -73.55 -8.16 -8.10
N MET A 323 -73.78 -9.20 -8.90
CA MET A 323 -74.30 -9.10 -10.25
C MET A 323 -75.72 -8.50 -10.31
N LYS A 324 -76.59 -8.76 -9.32
CA LYS A 324 -77.91 -8.11 -9.22
C LYS A 324 -77.83 -6.58 -9.13
N SER A 325 -76.77 -6.05 -8.50
CA SER A 325 -76.55 -4.61 -8.36
C SER A 325 -75.89 -3.93 -9.57
N GLN A 326 -75.42 -4.71 -10.56
CA GLN A 326 -74.77 -4.16 -11.75
C GLN A 326 -75.80 -3.59 -12.73
N LYS A 327 -75.62 -2.33 -13.15
CA LYS A 327 -76.49 -1.65 -14.13
C LYS A 327 -76.48 -2.31 -15.51
N ARG A 328 -75.41 -3.04 -15.86
CA ARG A 328 -75.27 -3.78 -17.12
C ARG A 328 -75.02 -5.25 -16.79
N GLN A 329 -76.02 -6.09 -17.00
CA GLN A 329 -75.92 -7.53 -16.82
C GLN A 329 -75.47 -8.16 -18.15
N GLY A 330 -74.41 -8.98 -18.14
CA GLY A 330 -74.00 -9.78 -19.32
C GLY A 330 -72.59 -9.51 -19.89
N GLY A 331 -71.84 -8.52 -19.40
CA GLY A 331 -70.46 -8.32 -19.84
C GLY A 331 -69.46 -9.23 -19.12
N THR A 332 -68.56 -9.91 -19.85
CA THR A 332 -67.47 -10.75 -19.29
C THR A 332 -66.59 -9.99 -18.28
N ARG A 333 -66.40 -8.68 -18.50
CA ARG A 333 -65.69 -7.78 -17.57
C ARG A 333 -66.43 -7.59 -16.24
N ALA A 334 -67.76 -7.50 -16.26
CA ALA A 334 -68.56 -7.35 -15.05
C ALA A 334 -68.52 -8.62 -14.21
N ILE A 335 -68.66 -9.78 -14.85
CA ILE A 335 -68.58 -11.10 -14.21
C ILE A 335 -67.22 -11.30 -13.55
N SER A 336 -66.12 -11.13 -14.30
CA SER A 336 -64.76 -11.30 -13.76
C SER A 336 -64.44 -10.35 -12.60
N THR A 337 -64.96 -9.12 -12.64
CA THR A 337 -64.80 -8.16 -11.54
C THR A 337 -65.60 -8.58 -10.30
N CYS A 338 -66.85 -9.02 -10.48
CA CYS A 338 -67.68 -9.50 -9.38
C CYS A 338 -67.11 -10.79 -8.76
N THR A 339 -66.62 -11.73 -9.57
CA THR A 339 -65.98 -12.96 -9.09
C THR A 339 -64.73 -12.67 -8.28
N LYS A 340 -63.84 -11.78 -8.76
CA LYS A 340 -62.64 -11.38 -7.99
C LYS A 340 -62.99 -10.72 -6.66
N ARG A 341 -64.01 -9.85 -6.66
CA ARG A 341 -64.51 -9.19 -5.44
C ARG A 341 -65.15 -10.19 -4.47
N ALA A 342 -65.88 -11.17 -4.99
CA ALA A 342 -66.47 -12.26 -4.21
C ALA A 342 -65.42 -13.19 -3.62
N GLU A 343 -64.38 -13.54 -4.38
CA GLU A 343 -63.26 -14.35 -3.91
C GLU A 343 -62.50 -13.67 -2.76
N ILE A 344 -62.21 -12.38 -2.89
CA ILE A 344 -61.57 -11.59 -1.83
C ILE A 344 -62.45 -11.53 -0.58
N TYR A 345 -63.75 -11.29 -0.74
CA TYR A 345 -64.67 -11.15 0.39
C TYR A 345 -64.93 -12.48 1.10
N ALA A 346 -65.12 -13.58 0.36
CA ALA A 346 -65.31 -14.90 0.94
C ALA A 346 -64.08 -15.35 1.75
N ARG A 347 -62.86 -15.05 1.26
CA ARG A 347 -61.61 -15.29 2.00
C ARG A 347 -61.49 -14.44 3.26
N TYR A 348 -62.01 -13.22 3.24
CA TYR A 348 -62.05 -12.35 4.41
C TYR A 348 -63.09 -12.85 5.45
N GLU A 349 -64.26 -13.31 5.02
CA GLU A 349 -65.30 -13.85 5.92
C GLU A 349 -64.82 -15.09 6.70
N ILE A 350 -63.97 -15.93 6.12
CA ILE A 350 -63.39 -17.09 6.79
C ILE A 350 -62.18 -16.75 7.69
N GLY A 351 -61.84 -15.46 7.83
CA GLY A 351 -60.82 -14.97 8.75
C GLY A 351 -59.39 -14.85 8.20
N GLN A 352 -59.16 -14.92 6.88
CA GLN A 352 -57.83 -14.61 6.33
C GLN A 352 -57.51 -13.12 6.47
N THR A 353 -56.25 -12.79 6.74
CA THR A 353 -55.83 -11.38 6.82
C THR A 353 -55.81 -10.74 5.44
N LEU A 354 -55.94 -9.41 5.38
CA LEU A 354 -55.94 -8.68 4.11
C LEU A 354 -54.57 -8.77 3.41
N GLU A 355 -53.50 -8.86 4.20
CA GLU A 355 -52.12 -9.07 3.77
C GLU A 355 -51.93 -10.46 3.13
N GLU A 356 -52.47 -11.52 3.75
CA GLU A 356 -52.44 -12.88 3.21
C GLU A 356 -53.21 -12.98 1.88
N ILE A 357 -54.38 -12.34 1.80
CA ILE A 357 -55.19 -12.30 0.58
C ILE A 357 -54.46 -11.53 -0.53
N ALA A 358 -53.85 -10.40 -0.21
CA ALA A 358 -53.07 -9.58 -1.15
C ALA A 358 -51.87 -10.35 -1.71
N GLN A 359 -51.13 -11.05 -0.86
CA GLN A 359 -50.00 -11.89 -1.28
C GLN A 359 -50.47 -13.08 -2.13
N ALA A 360 -51.55 -13.76 -1.74
CA ALA A 360 -52.07 -14.91 -2.45
C ALA A 360 -52.61 -14.58 -3.86
N LEU A 361 -53.23 -13.41 -4.02
CA LEU A 361 -53.77 -12.96 -5.31
C LEU A 361 -52.79 -12.11 -6.12
N LYS A 362 -51.58 -11.84 -5.60
CA LYS A 362 -50.58 -10.94 -6.19
C LYS A 362 -51.15 -9.56 -6.51
N MET A 363 -51.90 -8.99 -5.56
CA MET A 363 -52.54 -7.68 -5.69
C MET A 363 -52.05 -6.72 -4.60
N PRO A 364 -52.03 -5.39 -4.85
CA PRO A 364 -51.72 -4.43 -3.81
C PRO A 364 -52.73 -4.49 -2.65
N TYR A 365 -52.24 -4.38 -1.42
CA TYR A 365 -53.05 -4.38 -0.19
C TYR A 365 -54.23 -3.41 -0.24
N GLN A 366 -53.99 -2.18 -0.73
CA GLN A 366 -55.02 -1.15 -0.81
C GLN A 366 -56.18 -1.54 -1.73
N THR A 367 -55.90 -2.31 -2.79
CA THR A 367 -56.92 -2.81 -3.72
C THR A 367 -57.79 -3.87 -3.04
N VAL A 368 -57.17 -4.79 -2.30
CA VAL A 368 -57.89 -5.82 -1.52
C VAL A 368 -58.81 -5.17 -0.48
N LYS A 369 -58.28 -4.21 0.30
CA LYS A 369 -59.05 -3.43 1.28
C LYS A 369 -60.23 -2.71 0.65
N SER A 370 -60.02 -2.09 -0.50
CA SER A 370 -61.08 -1.39 -1.25
C SER A 370 -62.17 -2.34 -1.73
N TYR A 371 -61.80 -3.51 -2.23
CA TYR A 371 -62.75 -4.51 -2.71
C TYR A 371 -63.59 -5.10 -1.58
N VAL A 372 -63.01 -5.39 -0.41
CA VAL A 372 -63.77 -5.82 0.77
C VAL A 372 -64.79 -4.76 1.18
N LYS A 373 -64.38 -3.49 1.26
CA LYS A 373 -65.26 -2.37 1.63
C LYS A 373 -66.44 -2.20 0.67
N LEU A 374 -66.18 -2.23 -0.63
CA LEU A 374 -67.21 -2.09 -1.66
C LEU A 374 -68.18 -3.27 -1.64
N THR A 375 -67.67 -4.49 -1.53
CA THR A 375 -68.49 -5.71 -1.50
C THR A 375 -69.40 -5.74 -0.28
N ARG A 376 -68.88 -5.38 0.90
CA ARG A 376 -69.70 -5.26 2.12
C ARG A 376 -70.86 -4.27 1.95
N LYS A 377 -70.59 -3.10 1.35
CA LYS A 377 -71.62 -2.07 1.12
C LYS A 377 -72.71 -2.55 0.15
N GLU A 378 -72.32 -3.26 -0.90
CA GLU A 378 -73.27 -3.80 -1.89
C GLU A 378 -74.10 -4.96 -1.33
N LEU A 379 -73.51 -5.82 -0.50
CA LEU A 379 -74.25 -6.90 0.17
C LEU A 379 -75.30 -6.35 1.14
N ILE A 380 -74.98 -5.34 1.94
CA ILE A 380 -75.94 -4.67 2.85
C ILE A 380 -77.10 -4.03 2.08
N LYS A 381 -76.88 -3.59 0.84
CA LYS A 381 -77.93 -2.98 0.01
C LYS A 381 -78.86 -4.03 -0.63
N ASN A 382 -78.38 -5.25 -0.82
CA ASN A 382 -79.08 -6.33 -1.51
C ASN A 382 -79.62 -7.42 -0.56
N SER A 383 -79.28 -7.35 0.74
CA SER A 383 -79.93 -8.06 1.85
C SER A 383 -81.16 -7.29 2.30
#